data_AF-A0A4Y1QXF4-F1
#
_entry.id   AF-A0A4Y1QXF4-F1
#
_cell.length_a   1.000
_cell.length_b   1.000
_cell.length_c   1.000
_cell.angle_alpha   90.00
_cell.angle_beta   90.00
_cell.angle_gamma   90.00
#
_symmetry.space_group_name_H-M   'P 1'
#
loop_
_entity.id
_entity.type
_entity.pdbx_description
1 polymer ?
#
loop_
_entity_poly.entity_id
_entity_poly.type
_entity_poly.pdbx_seq_one_letter_code
_entity_poly.pdbx_strand_id
1 'polypeptide(L)'
;MKVVEVAQQFAFYGLASNLIMYLTNVLDQPLATAAKNVNIWLDVSSVFPVLGAFVAEIRIWGMVLLTLSVSVIPTQCRRAVFFVALYILSVAQGGQKPCVQTFAADQFDENTPEERKAKSSFFNWWYLGLVFGATSATLGVVYLQDNVGWGLGFGILAGVLVGIKRYRKQRPPGSPFTTLAQVFVAAARKSHVNGTLNCEGVNYGDEKGGGVEGQPQL
;
A
#
# COMPACT_ATOMS: atom_id res chain seq x y z
N MET A 1 3.97 -10.22 -6.10
CA MET A 1 3.91 -9.40 -4.87
C MET A 1 5.32 -8.96 -4.50
N LYS A 2 5.58 -7.67 -4.26
CA LYS A 2 6.96 -7.22 -3.94
C LYS A 2 7.28 -7.63 -2.50
N VAL A 3 8.39 -8.33 -2.25
CA VAL A 3 8.82 -8.78 -0.90
C VAL A 3 8.80 -7.65 0.15
N VAL A 4 9.11 -6.42 -0.27
CA VAL A 4 9.05 -5.21 0.59
C VAL A 4 7.64 -4.89 1.11
N GLU A 5 6.61 -5.18 0.33
CA GLU A 5 5.20 -4.96 0.71
C GLU A 5 4.74 -5.97 1.75
N VAL A 6 5.11 -7.25 1.58
CA VAL A 6 4.82 -8.31 2.57
C VAL A 6 5.49 -7.99 3.91
N ALA A 7 6.76 -7.61 3.89
CA ALA A 7 7.50 -7.27 5.10
C ALA A 7 6.98 -6.02 5.81
N GLN A 8 6.51 -5.03 5.05
CA GLN A 8 5.86 -3.85 5.61
C GLN A 8 4.57 -4.22 6.33
N GLN A 9 3.72 -5.04 5.70
CA GLN A 9 2.48 -5.49 6.30
C GLN A 9 2.76 -6.30 7.57
N PHE A 10 3.75 -7.20 7.53
CA PHE A 10 4.20 -7.96 8.69
C PHE A 10 4.62 -7.04 9.85
N ALA A 11 5.46 -6.04 9.59
CA ALA A 11 5.93 -5.12 10.62
C ALA A 11 4.81 -4.26 11.22
N PHE A 12 3.84 -3.85 10.39
CA PHE A 12 2.68 -3.09 10.86
C PHE A 12 1.76 -3.93 11.73
N TYR A 13 1.38 -5.13 11.28
CA TYR A 13 0.50 -6.01 12.05
C TYR A 13 1.17 -6.46 13.35
N GLY A 14 2.47 -6.76 13.33
CA GLY A 14 3.25 -7.10 14.54
C GLY A 14 3.43 -5.93 15.51
N LEU A 15 3.45 -4.69 15.03
CA LEU A 15 3.37 -3.50 15.91
C LEU A 15 1.96 -3.37 16.50
N ALA A 16 0.93 -3.40 15.65
CA ALA A 16 -0.47 -3.17 16.03
C ALA A 16 -0.98 -4.20 17.05
N SER A 17 -0.61 -5.47 16.88
CA SER A 17 -1.07 -6.57 17.71
C SER A 17 -0.69 -6.45 19.18
N ASN A 18 0.48 -5.86 19.47
CA ASN A 18 1.01 -5.75 20.83
C ASN A 18 1.09 -4.31 21.34
N LEU A 19 0.60 -3.35 20.54
CA LEU A 19 0.64 -1.93 20.88
C LEU A 19 -0.15 -1.62 22.16
N ILE A 20 -1.33 -2.23 22.32
CA ILE A 20 -2.16 -2.02 23.51
C ILE A 20 -1.44 -2.47 24.77
N MET A 21 -0.75 -3.61 24.70
CA MET A 21 0.00 -4.18 25.82
C MET A 21 1.23 -3.34 26.16
N TYR A 22 1.89 -2.76 25.15
CA TYR A 22 2.95 -1.77 25.39
C TYR A 22 2.42 -0.52 26.10
N LEU A 23 1.28 0.02 25.65
CA LEU A 23 0.68 1.22 26.24
C LEU A 23 0.25 1.00 27.70
N THR A 24 -0.26 -0.18 28.02
CA THR A 24 -0.69 -0.51 29.39
C THR A 24 0.47 -0.87 30.31
N ASN A 25 1.42 -1.70 29.84
CA ASN A 25 2.45 -2.28 30.71
C ASN A 25 3.73 -1.44 30.80
N VAL A 26 4.02 -0.60 29.80
CA VAL A 26 5.27 0.20 29.75
C VAL A 26 5.02 1.70 29.89
N LEU A 27 3.86 2.18 29.45
CA LEU A 27 3.48 3.59 29.52
C LEU A 27 2.42 3.87 30.60
N ASP A 28 2.08 2.86 31.42
CA ASP A 28 1.15 2.91 32.55
C ASP A 28 -0.21 3.57 32.19
N GLN A 29 -0.68 3.38 30.96
CA GLN A 29 -1.99 3.90 30.57
C GLN A 29 -3.12 2.98 31.04
N PRO A 30 -4.25 3.54 31.49
CA PRO A 30 -5.47 2.77 31.67
C PRO A 30 -5.89 2.08 30.37
N LEU A 31 -6.36 0.83 30.46
CA LEU A 31 -6.74 0.02 29.30
C LEU A 31 -7.70 0.74 28.34
N ALA A 32 -8.68 1.49 28.89
CA ALA A 32 -9.62 2.27 28.09
C ALA A 32 -8.93 3.39 27.29
N THR A 33 -7.93 4.05 27.88
CA THR A 33 -7.14 5.09 27.20
C THR A 33 -6.22 4.49 26.14
N ALA A 34 -5.61 3.35 26.44
CA ALA A 34 -4.76 2.62 25.50
C ALA A 34 -5.55 2.17 24.27
N ALA A 35 -6.70 1.51 24.46
CA ALA A 35 -7.58 1.07 23.38
C ALA A 35 -8.04 2.24 22.49
N LYS A 36 -8.43 3.36 23.11
CA LYS A 36 -8.79 4.58 22.39
C LYS A 36 -7.64 5.08 21.50
N ASN A 37 -6.42 5.13 22.03
CA ASN A 37 -5.25 5.59 21.28
C ASN A 37 -4.90 4.65 20.11
N VAL A 38 -5.03 3.34 20.30
CA VAL A 38 -4.82 2.35 19.23
C VAL A 38 -5.86 2.52 18.12
N ASN A 39 -7.14 2.67 18.46
CA ASN A 39 -8.20 2.83 17.47
C ASN A 39 -8.03 4.13 16.67
N ILE A 40 -7.75 5.25 17.35
CA ILE A 40 -7.45 6.53 16.68
C ILE A 40 -6.26 6.36 15.72
N TRP A 41 -5.21 5.65 16.13
CA TRP A 41 -4.07 5.41 15.27
C TRP A 41 -4.41 4.57 14.02
N LEU A 42 -5.24 3.54 14.16
CA LEU A 42 -5.73 2.75 13.03
C LEU A 42 -6.60 3.58 12.07
N ASP A 43 -7.47 4.43 12.62
CA ASP A 43 -8.32 5.33 11.85
C ASP A 43 -7.47 6.32 11.06
N VAL A 44 -6.52 6.98 11.71
CA VAL A 44 -5.56 7.89 11.07
C VAL A 44 -4.79 7.17 9.96
N SER A 45 -4.32 5.94 10.20
CA SER A 45 -3.58 5.15 9.20
C SER A 45 -4.41 4.85 7.94
N SER A 46 -5.73 4.79 8.08
CA SER A 46 -6.68 4.50 6.99
C SER A 46 -7.06 5.74 6.18
N VAL A 47 -6.96 6.94 6.77
CA VAL A 47 -7.31 8.23 6.15
C VAL A 47 -6.22 8.80 5.24
N PHE A 48 -4.98 8.28 5.32
CA PHE A 48 -3.86 8.72 4.48
C PHE A 48 -3.50 7.84 3.27
N PRO A 49 -4.43 7.45 2.35
CA PRO A 49 -4.06 6.73 1.13
C PRO A 49 -3.12 7.45 0.17
N VAL A 50 -2.99 8.77 0.32
CA VAL A 50 -2.62 9.67 -0.79
C VAL A 50 -1.11 9.82 -1.01
N LEU A 51 -0.23 9.39 -0.08
CA LEU A 51 1.23 9.62 -0.18
C LEU A 51 2.06 8.34 -0.41
N GLY A 52 1.46 7.29 -0.99
CA GLY A 52 2.06 5.95 -1.12
C GLY A 52 3.40 5.80 -1.85
N ALA A 53 3.92 6.82 -2.56
CA ALA A 53 5.17 6.69 -3.33
C ALA A 53 6.37 7.52 -2.86
N PHE A 54 6.23 8.44 -1.92
CA PHE A 54 7.36 9.23 -1.42
C PHE A 54 8.05 8.64 -0.18
N VAL A 55 7.52 7.54 0.38
CA VAL A 55 7.57 7.30 1.84
C VAL A 55 8.26 5.99 2.21
N ALA A 56 9.06 5.37 1.33
CA ALA A 56 9.88 4.21 1.73
C ALA A 56 10.94 4.59 2.78
N GLU A 57 11.52 5.77 2.66
CA GLU A 57 12.48 6.30 3.64
C GLU A 57 11.77 6.61 4.96
N ILE A 58 10.69 7.40 4.92
CA ILE A 58 9.92 7.83 6.10
C ILE A 58 9.41 6.63 6.93
N ARG A 59 9.05 5.51 6.28
CA ARG A 59 8.70 4.24 6.96
C ARG A 59 9.84 3.70 7.82
N ILE A 60 11.05 3.69 7.27
CA ILE A 60 12.24 3.19 7.98
C ILE A 60 12.59 4.15 9.10
N TRP A 61 12.56 5.46 8.85
CA TRP A 61 12.76 6.48 9.88
C TRP A 61 11.74 6.35 11.01
N GLY A 62 10.46 6.08 10.72
CA GLY A 62 9.42 5.85 11.72
C GLY A 62 9.70 4.63 12.61
N MET A 63 10.08 3.49 12.03
CA MET A 63 10.40 2.28 12.80
C MET A 63 11.70 2.45 13.61
N VAL A 64 12.73 3.06 13.03
CA VAL A 64 13.99 3.35 13.72
C VAL A 64 13.77 4.32 14.88
N LEU A 65 12.97 5.37 14.69
CA LEU A 65 12.61 6.32 15.74
C LEU A 65 11.80 5.63 16.86
N LEU A 66 10.90 4.72 16.49
CA LEU A 66 10.14 3.91 17.44
C LEU A 66 11.08 3.03 18.29
N THR A 67 12.02 2.32 17.66
CA THR A 67 13.02 1.50 18.37
C THR A 67 13.92 2.36 19.27
N LEU A 68 14.41 3.50 18.78
CA LEU A 68 15.22 4.43 19.57
C LEU A 68 14.45 4.99 20.77
N SER A 69 13.16 5.28 20.60
CA SER A 69 12.29 5.72 21.69
C SER A 69 12.18 4.69 22.81
N VAL A 70 12.15 3.40 22.47
CA VAL A 70 12.05 2.31 23.45
C VAL A 70 13.41 2.00 24.10
N SER A 71 14.51 2.10 23.34
CA SER A 71 15.85 1.66 23.79
C SER A 71 16.72 2.75 24.43
N VAL A 72 16.65 4.00 23.97
CA VAL A 72 17.65 5.04 24.31
C VAL A 72 17.03 6.24 25.02
N ILE A 73 15.73 6.52 24.81
CA ILE A 73 15.12 7.77 25.30
C ILE A 73 14.72 7.67 26.79
N PRO A 74 15.09 8.68 27.61
CA PRO A 74 14.71 8.74 29.01
C PRO A 74 13.18 8.80 29.17
N THR A 75 12.69 8.20 30.26
CA THR A 75 11.26 8.00 30.56
C THR A 75 10.41 9.27 30.43
N GLN A 76 10.99 10.45 30.72
CA GLN A 76 10.31 11.74 30.67
C GLN A 76 9.84 12.15 29.26
N CYS A 77 10.61 11.81 28.21
CA CYS A 77 10.28 12.15 26.82
C CYS A 77 9.75 10.96 26.01
N ARG A 78 9.87 9.74 26.55
CA ARG A 78 9.53 8.48 25.87
C ARG A 78 8.12 8.48 25.28
N ARG A 79 7.13 8.94 26.05
CA ARG A 79 5.73 8.96 25.62
C ARG A 79 5.51 9.84 24.39
N ALA A 80 6.06 11.06 24.40
CA ALA A 80 5.89 12.00 23.29
C ALA A 80 6.57 11.50 22.01
N VAL A 81 7.82 11.04 22.12
CA VAL A 81 8.58 10.54 20.95
C VAL A 81 7.95 9.26 20.39
N PHE A 82 7.44 8.38 21.26
CA PHE A 82 6.72 7.18 20.83
C PHE A 82 5.47 7.51 20.00
N PHE A 83 4.63 8.45 20.46
CA PHE A 83 3.44 8.86 19.70
C PHE A 83 3.81 9.56 18.39
N VAL A 84 4.85 10.39 18.37
CA VAL A 84 5.35 11.00 17.13
C VAL A 84 5.79 9.94 16.12
N ALA A 85 6.57 8.94 16.57
CA ALA A 85 6.97 7.82 15.71
C ALA A 85 5.76 7.01 15.21
N LEU A 86 4.79 6.77 16.09
CA LEU A 86 3.56 6.04 15.79
C LEU A 86 2.71 6.75 14.71
N TYR A 87 2.60 8.07 14.76
CA TYR A 87 1.88 8.86 13.74
C TYR A 87 2.70 9.07 12.45
N ILE A 88 4.03 9.08 12.51
CA ILE A 88 4.86 9.02 11.29
C ILE A 88 4.60 7.69 10.56
N LEU A 89 4.46 6.59 11.31
CA LEU A 89 4.14 5.27 10.77
C LEU A 89 2.72 5.20 10.19
N SER A 90 1.72 5.90 10.75
CA SER A 90 0.36 5.92 10.20
C SER A 90 0.30 6.59 8.83
N VAL A 91 0.96 7.74 8.66
CA VAL A 91 1.10 8.43 7.37
C VAL A 91 1.79 7.54 6.34
N ALA A 92 2.66 6.65 6.80
CA ALA A 92 3.41 5.74 5.97
C ALA A 92 2.57 4.62 5.32
N GLN A 93 1.44 4.24 5.89
CA GLN A 93 0.74 2.98 5.54
C GLN A 93 -0.29 3.09 4.41
N GLY A 94 -0.89 4.25 4.16
CA GLY A 94 -2.12 4.28 3.36
C GLY A 94 -2.02 3.86 1.88
N GLY A 95 -0.83 3.63 1.33
CA GLY A 95 -0.64 3.38 -0.10
C GLY A 95 -0.75 1.93 -0.58
N GLN A 96 -1.28 0.97 0.18
CA GLN A 96 -1.25 -0.45 -0.22
C GLN A 96 -2.62 -1.13 -0.25
N LYS A 97 -2.78 -1.99 -1.26
CA LYS A 97 -3.73 -3.11 -1.41
C LYS A 97 -4.81 -3.12 -2.52
N PRO A 98 -5.18 -2.06 -3.27
CA PRO A 98 -6.21 -2.25 -4.29
C PRO A 98 -5.69 -3.01 -5.53
N CYS A 99 -4.51 -2.68 -6.05
CA CYS A 99 -4.14 -3.08 -7.42
C CYS A 99 -3.87 -4.58 -7.63
N VAL A 100 -3.31 -5.30 -6.63
CA VAL A 100 -2.98 -6.73 -6.80
C VAL A 100 -4.23 -7.59 -6.69
N GLN A 101 -5.16 -7.22 -5.80
CA GLN A 101 -6.43 -7.93 -5.63
C GLN A 101 -7.35 -7.70 -6.82
N THR A 102 -7.42 -6.48 -7.35
CA THR A 102 -8.19 -6.19 -8.56
C THR A 102 -7.58 -6.87 -9.79
N PHE A 103 -6.26 -6.86 -9.94
CA PHE A 103 -5.60 -7.57 -11.05
C PHE A 103 -5.81 -9.09 -11.00
N ALA A 104 -5.75 -9.69 -9.80
CA ALA A 104 -6.04 -11.10 -9.64
C ALA A 104 -7.53 -11.43 -9.87
N ALA A 105 -8.44 -10.51 -9.52
CA ALA A 105 -9.86 -10.64 -9.80
C ALA A 105 -10.19 -10.51 -11.28
N ASP A 106 -9.44 -9.68 -12.03
CA ASP A 106 -9.55 -9.46 -13.48
C ASP A 106 -9.14 -10.68 -14.32
N GLN A 107 -8.46 -11.67 -13.74
CA GLN A 107 -8.05 -12.89 -14.46
C GLN A 107 -9.20 -13.90 -14.67
N PHE A 108 -10.38 -13.66 -14.08
CA PHE A 108 -11.53 -14.57 -14.14
C PHE A 108 -12.72 -13.86 -14.79
N ASP A 109 -13.36 -14.49 -15.77
CA ASP A 109 -14.58 -13.97 -16.39
C ASP A 109 -15.79 -14.19 -15.46
N GLU A 110 -16.59 -13.15 -15.27
CA GLU A 110 -17.77 -13.17 -14.41
C GLU A 110 -19.01 -13.71 -15.13
N ASN A 111 -18.97 -13.78 -16.46
CA ASN A 111 -20.08 -14.24 -17.30
C ASN A 111 -20.24 -15.76 -17.32
N THR A 112 -19.20 -16.50 -16.91
CA THR A 112 -19.18 -17.98 -16.93
C THR A 112 -19.36 -18.52 -15.50
N PRO A 113 -20.40 -19.35 -15.23
CA PRO A 113 -20.68 -19.84 -13.88
C PRO A 113 -19.58 -20.74 -13.29
N GLU A 114 -18.80 -21.41 -14.15
CA GLU A 114 -17.65 -22.24 -13.75
C GLU A 114 -16.45 -21.38 -13.30
N GLU A 115 -16.10 -20.34 -14.06
CA GLU A 115 -15.01 -19.43 -13.72
C GLU A 115 -15.31 -18.61 -12.46
N ARG A 116 -16.59 -18.24 -12.24
CA ARG A 116 -17.04 -17.60 -10.99
C ARG A 116 -16.81 -18.48 -9.76
N LYS A 117 -17.02 -19.80 -9.87
CA LYS A 117 -16.74 -20.74 -8.77
C LYS A 117 -15.23 -20.88 -8.55
N ALA A 118 -14.43 -20.90 -9.61
CA ALA A 118 -12.98 -20.93 -9.53
C ALA A 118 -12.40 -19.66 -8.86
N LYS A 119 -12.92 -18.47 -9.23
CA LYS A 119 -12.61 -17.19 -8.60
C LYS A 119 -12.88 -17.24 -7.09
N SER A 120 -14.08 -17.69 -6.70
CA SER A 120 -14.47 -17.81 -5.28
C SER A 120 -13.56 -18.77 -4.51
N SER A 121 -13.26 -19.95 -5.06
CA SER A 121 -12.36 -20.93 -4.44
C SER A 121 -10.93 -20.38 -4.30
N PHE A 122 -10.42 -19.70 -5.33
CA PHE A 122 -9.11 -19.04 -5.31
C PHE A 122 -9.03 -17.97 -4.21
N PHE A 123 -10.01 -17.06 -4.13
CA PHE A 123 -10.04 -16.04 -3.08
C PHE A 123 -10.23 -16.64 -1.70
N ASN A 124 -11.00 -17.71 -1.55
CA ASN A 124 -11.19 -18.39 -0.27
C ASN A 124 -9.88 -19.03 0.23
N TRP A 125 -9.17 -19.78 -0.62
CA TRP A 125 -7.87 -20.35 -0.28
C TRP A 125 -6.79 -19.30 -0.05
N TRP A 126 -6.79 -18.23 -0.86
CA TRP A 126 -5.89 -17.10 -0.65
C TRP A 126 -6.16 -16.42 0.71
N TYR A 127 -7.43 -16.18 1.06
CA TYR A 127 -7.80 -15.59 2.33
C TYR A 127 -7.40 -16.49 3.50
N LEU A 128 -7.60 -17.80 3.39
CA LEU A 128 -7.18 -18.79 4.39
C LEU A 128 -5.67 -18.73 4.62
N GLY A 129 -4.87 -18.74 3.54
CA GLY A 129 -3.41 -18.63 3.64
C GLY A 129 -2.96 -17.29 4.24
N LEU A 130 -3.64 -16.19 3.90
CA LEU A 130 -3.37 -14.86 4.43
C LEU A 130 -3.66 -14.79 5.93
N VAL A 131 -4.82 -15.28 6.38
CA VAL A 131 -5.22 -15.30 7.79
C VAL A 131 -4.29 -16.21 8.60
N PHE A 132 -4.01 -17.41 8.11
CA PHE A 132 -3.12 -18.35 8.81
C PHE A 132 -1.71 -17.77 8.95
N GLY A 133 -1.16 -17.25 7.85
CA GLY A 133 0.16 -16.63 7.84
C GLY A 133 0.23 -15.40 8.76
N ALA A 134 -0.77 -14.51 8.70
CA ALA A 134 -0.83 -13.34 9.57
C ALA A 134 -0.97 -13.71 11.05
N THR A 135 -1.75 -14.74 11.37
CA THR A 135 -1.96 -15.21 12.75
C THR A 135 -0.68 -15.81 13.31
N SER A 136 -0.03 -16.74 12.59
CA SER A 136 1.24 -17.33 13.03
C SER A 136 2.35 -16.29 13.18
N ALA A 137 2.43 -15.34 12.24
CA ALA A 137 3.35 -14.20 12.31
C ALA A 137 3.14 -13.35 13.57
N THR A 138 1.89 -12.97 13.83
CA THR A 138 1.52 -12.14 14.97
C THR A 138 1.85 -12.81 16.30
N LEU A 139 1.53 -14.11 16.42
CA LEU A 139 1.89 -14.91 17.60
C LEU A 139 3.40 -14.92 17.86
N GLY A 140 4.21 -15.11 16.82
CA GLY A 140 5.66 -15.09 16.95
C GLY A 140 6.21 -13.73 17.41
N VAL A 141 5.67 -12.63 16.87
CA VAL A 141 6.10 -11.27 17.24
C VAL A 141 5.72 -10.91 18.67
N VAL A 142 4.48 -11.22 19.08
CA VAL A 142 4.01 -10.98 20.46
C VAL A 142 4.84 -11.79 21.45
N TYR A 143 5.10 -13.07 21.15
CA TYR A 143 5.94 -13.92 21.99
C TYR A 143 7.35 -13.32 22.19
N LEU A 144 7.97 -12.82 21.12
CA LEU A 144 9.28 -12.17 21.17
C LEU A 144 9.25 -10.88 22.01
N GLN A 145 8.25 -10.04 21.81
CA GLN A 145 8.12 -8.76 22.52
C GLN A 145 7.88 -8.95 24.02
N ASP A 146 7.04 -9.92 24.39
CA ASP A 146 6.65 -10.15 25.78
C ASP A 146 7.70 -10.94 26.58
N ASN A 147 8.38 -11.92 25.96
CA ASN A 147 9.35 -12.79 26.67
C ASN A 147 10.81 -12.32 26.58
N VAL A 148 11.22 -11.71 25.46
CA VAL A 148 12.62 -11.31 25.22
C VAL A 148 12.80 -9.81 25.44
N GLY A 149 11.76 -9.02 25.21
CA GLY A 149 11.69 -7.62 25.56
C GLY A 149 11.38 -6.69 24.39
N TRP A 150 10.72 -5.57 24.73
CA TRP A 150 10.18 -4.59 23.79
C TRP A 150 11.21 -3.99 22.83
N GLY A 151 12.42 -3.68 23.32
CA GLY A 151 13.49 -3.11 22.48
C GLY A 151 13.97 -4.07 21.39
N LEU A 152 14.13 -5.36 21.72
CA LEU A 152 14.52 -6.39 20.76
C LEU A 152 13.38 -6.70 19.78
N GLY A 153 12.14 -6.77 20.26
CA GLY A 153 10.97 -6.97 19.41
C GLY A 153 10.82 -5.88 18.33
N PHE A 154 10.85 -4.60 18.72
CA PHE A 154 10.82 -3.50 17.74
C PHE A 154 12.09 -3.43 16.88
N GLY A 155 13.25 -3.78 17.44
CA GLY A 155 14.52 -3.84 16.69
C GLY A 155 14.52 -4.89 15.59
N ILE A 156 13.94 -6.07 15.82
CA ILE A 156 13.79 -7.11 14.79
C ILE A 156 12.87 -6.62 13.67
N LEU A 157 11.75 -5.99 13.99
CA LEU A 157 10.83 -5.43 12.99
C LEU A 157 11.51 -4.35 12.12
N ALA A 158 12.29 -3.45 12.74
CA ALA A 158 13.09 -2.47 12.01
C ALA A 158 14.19 -3.14 11.17
N GLY A 159 14.86 -4.16 11.72
CA GLY A 159 15.92 -4.93 11.07
C GLY A 159 15.45 -5.66 9.82
N VAL A 160 14.26 -6.27 9.83
CA VAL A 160 13.66 -6.92 8.65
C VAL A 160 13.44 -5.91 7.51
N LEU A 161 12.95 -4.72 7.82
CA LEU A 161 12.72 -3.67 6.82
C LEU A 161 14.03 -3.11 6.24
N VAL A 162 15.01 -2.85 7.10
CA VAL A 162 16.35 -2.40 6.68
C VAL A 162 17.07 -3.49 5.88
N GLY A 163 16.98 -4.75 6.32
CA GLY A 163 17.57 -5.91 5.67
C GLY A 163 17.03 -6.11 4.25
N ILE A 164 15.72 -5.98 4.05
CA ILE A 164 15.11 -6.09 2.72
C ILE A 164 15.50 -4.91 1.80
N LYS A 165 15.61 -3.69 2.34
CA LYS A 165 16.14 -2.54 1.57
C LYS A 165 17.61 -2.74 1.19
N ARG A 166 18.42 -3.27 2.11
CA ARG A 166 19.84 -3.57 1.88
C ARG A 166 20.02 -4.67 0.84
N TYR A 167 19.12 -5.66 0.83
CA TYR A 167 19.12 -6.79 -0.10
C TYR A 167 18.66 -6.38 -1.50
N ARG A 168 17.75 -5.41 -1.64
CA ARG A 168 17.20 -4.97 -2.92
C ARG A 168 17.79 -3.64 -3.39
N LYS A 169 19.10 -3.62 -3.67
CA LYS A 169 19.77 -2.49 -4.36
C LYS A 169 19.68 -2.66 -5.88
N GLN A 170 18.47 -2.68 -6.45
CA GLN A 170 18.28 -2.51 -7.90
C GLN A 170 17.79 -1.09 -8.18
N ARG A 171 18.35 -0.45 -9.21
CA ARG A 171 17.97 0.91 -9.64
C ARG A 171 16.44 0.96 -9.82
N PRO A 172 15.76 1.98 -9.26
CA PRO A 172 14.30 2.03 -9.33
C PRO A 172 13.86 2.11 -10.80
N PRO A 173 13.00 1.21 -11.30
CA PRO A 173 12.23 1.50 -12.51
C PRO A 173 11.39 2.75 -12.21
N GLY A 174 11.27 3.64 -13.20
CA GLY A 174 10.71 4.98 -13.06
C GLY A 174 9.44 5.05 -12.20
N SER A 175 9.29 6.18 -11.50
CA SER A 175 8.21 6.39 -10.55
C SER A 175 6.83 6.25 -11.22
N PRO A 176 5.89 5.47 -10.67
CA PRO A 176 4.51 5.42 -11.18
C PRO A 176 3.83 6.81 -11.16
N PHE A 177 4.35 7.75 -10.37
CA PHE A 177 3.87 9.13 -10.32
C PHE A 177 4.40 9.99 -11.44
N THR A 178 5.56 9.70 -12.03
CA THR A 178 5.94 10.36 -13.29
C THR A 178 4.98 9.95 -14.40
N THR A 179 4.50 8.70 -14.42
CA THR A 179 3.46 8.26 -15.36
C THR A 179 2.13 8.96 -15.08
N LEU A 180 1.66 9.01 -13.82
CA LEU A 180 0.42 9.72 -13.47
C LEU A 180 0.53 11.23 -13.75
N ALA A 181 1.64 11.87 -13.37
CA ALA A 181 1.87 13.28 -13.64
C ALA A 181 1.95 13.54 -15.15
N GLN A 182 2.58 12.66 -15.94
CA GLN A 182 2.56 12.73 -17.40
C GLN A 182 1.14 12.60 -17.95
N VAL A 183 0.30 11.73 -17.39
CA VAL A 183 -1.10 11.58 -17.82
C VAL A 183 -1.93 12.81 -17.44
N PHE A 184 -1.78 13.36 -16.22
CA PHE A 184 -2.46 14.59 -15.83
C PHE A 184 -1.99 15.80 -16.65
N VAL A 185 -0.68 15.92 -16.90
CA VAL A 185 -0.10 16.98 -17.75
C VAL A 185 -0.54 16.81 -19.20
N ALA A 186 -0.60 15.57 -19.71
CA ALA A 186 -1.10 15.29 -21.05
C ALA A 186 -2.60 15.57 -21.16
N ALA A 187 -3.40 15.24 -20.14
CA ALA A 187 -4.83 15.53 -20.08
C ALA A 187 -5.11 17.03 -19.98
N ALA A 188 -4.33 17.77 -19.17
CA ALA A 188 -4.42 19.21 -19.04
C ALA A 188 -3.94 19.94 -20.31
N ARG A 189 -2.88 19.45 -20.97
CA ARG A 189 -2.49 19.96 -22.30
C ARG A 189 -3.55 19.66 -23.35
N LYS A 190 -4.18 18.49 -23.31
CA LYS A 190 -5.23 18.10 -24.27
C LYS A 190 -6.53 18.88 -24.03
N SER A 191 -6.87 19.24 -22.80
CA SER A 191 -8.02 20.10 -22.52
C SER A 191 -7.77 21.56 -22.93
N HIS A 192 -6.53 22.03 -22.80
CA HIS A 192 -6.14 23.38 -23.22
C HIS A 192 -6.05 23.54 -24.74
N VAL A 193 -5.88 22.45 -25.51
CA VAL A 193 -5.84 22.46 -26.99
C VAL A 193 -7.22 22.34 -27.63
N ASN A 194 -8.26 21.93 -26.88
CA ASN A 194 -9.64 21.91 -27.39
C ASN A 194 -10.28 23.31 -27.51
N GLY A 195 -9.55 24.38 -27.23
CA GLY A 195 -10.01 25.77 -27.38
C GLY A 195 -9.91 26.36 -28.79
N THR A 196 -9.33 25.66 -29.77
CA THR A 196 -9.11 26.23 -31.14
C THR A 196 -9.35 25.25 -32.30
N LEU A 197 -10.30 24.32 -32.18
CA LEU A 197 -10.83 23.59 -33.33
C LEU A 197 -12.36 23.62 -33.32
N ASN A 198 -12.90 24.84 -33.31
CA ASN A 198 -14.17 25.11 -33.94
C ASN A 198 -13.85 26.07 -35.09
N CYS A 199 -14.20 25.68 -36.32
CA CYS A 199 -13.93 26.39 -37.60
C CYS A 199 -12.59 26.09 -38.31
N GLU A 200 -12.33 24.86 -38.74
CA GLU A 200 -11.73 24.69 -40.07
C GLU A 200 -12.22 23.39 -40.71
N GLY A 201 -12.69 23.52 -41.96
CA GLY A 201 -13.68 22.64 -42.55
C GLY A 201 -13.15 21.26 -42.91
N VAL A 202 -13.87 20.23 -42.45
CA VAL A 202 -13.86 18.93 -43.11
C VAL A 202 -14.68 19.09 -44.39
N ASN A 203 -13.98 19.48 -45.46
CA ASN A 203 -14.51 19.44 -46.82
C ASN A 203 -14.64 17.96 -47.21
N TYR A 204 -15.87 17.46 -47.26
CA TYR A 204 -16.16 16.17 -47.89
C TYR A 204 -15.91 16.35 -49.39
N GLY A 205 -14.86 15.70 -49.90
CA GLY A 205 -14.64 15.56 -51.34
C GLY A 205 -15.81 14.83 -51.96
N ASP A 206 -16.60 15.56 -52.73
CA ASP A 206 -17.64 15.07 -53.62
C ASP A 206 -16.97 14.41 -54.82
N GLU A 207 -16.82 13.08 -54.82
CA GLU A 207 -16.56 12.31 -56.04
C GLU A 207 -17.90 11.86 -56.63
N LYS A 208 -18.43 12.67 -57.53
CA LYS A 208 -19.42 12.23 -58.52
C LYS A 208 -18.75 11.95 -59.86
N GLY A 209 -18.87 10.69 -60.31
CA GLY A 209 -19.45 10.44 -61.63
C GLY A 209 -18.65 9.60 -62.62
N GLY A 210 -19.28 8.48 -63.03
CA GLY A 210 -19.07 7.77 -64.29
C GLY A 210 -18.30 6.45 -64.13
N GLY A 211 -18.76 5.28 -64.55
CA GLY A 211 -19.87 4.91 -65.41
C GLY A 211 -19.62 3.47 -65.87
N VAL A 212 -20.60 2.60 -65.59
CA VAL A 212 -20.91 1.27 -66.13
C VAL A 212 -20.09 0.74 -67.32
N GLU A 213 -19.54 -0.48 -67.21
CA GLU A 213 -19.71 -1.54 -68.23
C GLU A 213 -19.50 -2.95 -67.65
N GLY A 214 -20.29 -3.91 -68.14
CA GLY A 214 -20.54 -5.23 -67.56
C GLY A 214 -19.69 -6.40 -68.10
N GLN A 215 -19.71 -7.49 -67.30
CA GLN A 215 -19.56 -8.95 -67.53
C GLN A 215 -19.40 -9.53 -68.97
N PRO A 216 -19.06 -10.84 -69.17
CA PRO A 216 -18.74 -11.92 -68.20
C PRO A 216 -17.64 -12.97 -68.61
N GLN A 217 -17.31 -13.87 -67.66
CA GLN A 217 -16.96 -15.32 -67.76
C GLN A 217 -15.84 -15.81 -68.71
N LEU A 218 -14.83 -16.48 -68.14
CA LEU A 218 -14.64 -17.94 -68.26
C LEU A 218 -13.88 -18.50 -67.04
#